data_AF-A0A9P5Q121-F1
#
_entry.id   AF-A0A9P5Q121-F1
#
_cell.length_a   1.000
_cell.length_b   1.000
_cell.length_c   1.000
_cell.angle_alpha   90.00
_cell.angle_beta   90.00
_cell.angle_gamma   90.00
#
_symmetry.space_group_name_H-M   'P 1'
#
loop_
_entity.id
_entity.type
_entity.pdbx_description
1 polymer ?
#
loop_
_entity_poly.entity_id
_entity_poly.type
_entity_poly.pdbx_seq_one_letter_code
_entity_poly.pdbx_strand_id
1 'polypeptide(L)'
;MQVFYIPPIALTNKITAPSQYNDGDGIRYTLHFQPIHQPLKHGEKRRKNAKKPPVVLCEVFYCSEDKYITEFLDEIIKRTHSHCNSPVKLKHLVVRNELRLNYTVNWKSKKKSGALSTLAGYQDMIRQCDMSGDITLNVYEHEPPSDEAPDESESEEEEQTTRKKKKKKKSSEPSPEQVLENHFIETLEKKYGSCDDDDCNLPRCFVADDGNHANLTPLHLRVWAGALASNLPGSTATIQLPPKIYPFVQSGHTQDIDDVLRLAGRRAAQLQQPQASNITFSLAGLADIIRAPLQPVINPGNTSTSSPPHLLQPKMALMDFCDKYNLSGDIFDKLFGADITGPHALCYITTNELESVVKLTLGERCDVMDALDRFKRNMD
;
A
#
# COMPACT_ATOMS: atom_id res chain seq x y z
N MET A 1 -4.75 54.16 -24.79
CA MET A 1 -4.27 53.11 -23.88
C MET A 1 -5.22 53.03 -22.70
N GLN A 2 -6.04 51.99 -22.68
CA GLN A 2 -7.08 51.79 -21.67
C GLN A 2 -6.69 50.52 -20.91
N VAL A 3 -6.24 50.70 -19.66
CA VAL A 3 -5.76 49.59 -18.82
C VAL A 3 -6.99 48.96 -18.17
N PHE A 4 -7.37 47.76 -18.63
CA PHE A 4 -8.44 46.99 -18.01
C PHE A 4 -7.90 46.29 -16.77
N TYR A 5 -8.40 46.68 -15.61
CA TYR A 5 -8.18 46.00 -14.36
C TYR A 5 -9.07 44.75 -14.33
N ILE A 6 -8.47 43.58 -14.50
CA ILE A 6 -9.16 42.29 -14.35
C ILE A 6 -9.08 41.91 -12.86
N PRO A 7 -10.21 41.79 -12.15
CA PRO A 7 -10.19 41.39 -10.75
C PRO A 7 -9.72 39.92 -10.61
N PRO A 8 -9.04 39.56 -9.52
CA PRO A 8 -8.61 38.19 -9.28
C PRO A 8 -9.83 37.28 -9.13
N ILE A 9 -9.93 36.29 -10.01
CA ILE A 9 -10.93 35.22 -9.93
C ILE A 9 -10.58 34.38 -8.71
N ALA A 10 -11.45 34.40 -7.71
CA ALA A 10 -11.36 33.53 -6.55
C ALA A 10 -11.34 32.08 -7.04
N LEU A 11 -10.32 31.31 -6.62
CA LEU A 11 -10.25 29.86 -6.78
C LEU A 11 -11.57 29.28 -6.28
N THR A 12 -12.42 28.87 -7.20
CA THR A 12 -13.64 28.14 -6.86
C THR A 12 -13.18 26.80 -6.31
N ASN A 13 -13.16 26.71 -4.97
CA ASN A 13 -13.16 25.46 -4.24
C ASN A 13 -14.04 24.48 -5.02
N LYS A 14 -13.53 23.30 -5.38
CA LYS A 14 -14.41 22.20 -5.75
C LYS A 14 -15.46 22.14 -4.65
N ILE A 15 -16.69 22.51 -4.97
CA ILE A 15 -17.81 22.40 -4.05
C ILE A 15 -18.08 20.89 -4.01
N THR A 16 -17.23 20.16 -3.30
CA THR A 16 -17.57 18.83 -2.84
C THR A 16 -18.84 19.04 -2.06
N ALA A 17 -19.92 18.37 -2.48
CA ALA A 17 -21.17 18.44 -1.75
C ALA A 17 -20.87 18.19 -0.26
N PRO A 18 -21.50 18.93 0.67
CA PRO A 18 -21.29 18.69 2.08
C PRO A 18 -21.55 17.21 2.38
N SER A 19 -20.73 16.61 3.24
CA SER A 19 -20.90 15.21 3.65
C SER A 19 -22.34 14.98 4.12
N GLN A 20 -22.88 13.79 3.86
CA GLN A 20 -24.22 13.45 4.35
C GLN A 20 -24.24 13.17 5.87
N TYR A 21 -23.07 13.11 6.50
CA TYR A 21 -22.86 12.81 7.92
C TYR A 21 -22.40 14.06 8.70
N ASN A 22 -22.80 14.11 9.98
CA ASN A 22 -22.38 15.08 10.98
C ASN A 22 -22.40 16.54 10.45
N ASP A 23 -23.56 17.00 9.99
CA ASP A 23 -23.79 18.37 9.51
C ASP A 23 -22.84 18.84 8.39
N GLY A 24 -22.30 17.91 7.61
CA GLY A 24 -21.38 18.19 6.52
C GLY A 24 -19.90 17.97 6.84
N ASP A 25 -19.56 17.65 8.10
CA ASP A 25 -18.16 17.50 8.53
C ASP A 25 -17.52 16.17 8.12
N GLY A 26 -18.33 15.15 7.81
CA GLY A 26 -17.85 13.81 7.44
C GLY A 26 -18.23 12.73 8.43
N ILE A 27 -17.73 11.53 8.20
CA ILE A 27 -17.81 10.42 9.14
C ILE A 27 -16.86 10.70 10.31
N ARG A 28 -17.35 10.51 11.54
CA ARG A 28 -16.60 10.62 12.79
C ARG A 28 -15.87 9.32 13.10
N TYR A 29 -14.55 9.39 13.16
CA TYR A 29 -13.66 8.28 13.47
C TYR A 29 -13.05 8.42 14.86
N THR A 30 -13.19 7.38 15.69
CA THR A 30 -12.51 7.28 16.99
C THR A 30 -11.32 6.34 16.86
N LEU A 31 -10.11 6.89 16.96
CA LEU A 31 -8.87 6.14 16.70
C LEU A 31 -8.23 5.61 17.98
N HIS A 32 -8.09 4.29 18.06
CA HIS A 32 -7.35 3.57 19.09
C HIS A 32 -6.07 2.99 18.49
N PHE A 33 -4.95 3.22 19.15
CA PHE A 33 -3.65 2.68 18.76
C PHE A 33 -3.13 1.72 19.83
N GLN A 34 -2.72 0.53 19.41
CA GLN A 34 -2.09 -0.47 20.27
C GLN A 34 -0.59 -0.55 19.92
N PRO A 35 0.30 0.12 20.68
CA PRO A 35 1.71 0.10 20.40
C PRO A 35 2.30 -1.31 20.60
N ILE A 36 3.34 -1.62 19.83
CA ILE A 36 4.23 -2.72 20.19
C ILE A 36 5.04 -2.34 21.42
N HIS A 37 5.59 -3.35 22.08
CA HIS A 37 6.54 -3.09 23.14
C HIS A 37 7.79 -2.40 22.57
N GLN A 38 8.37 -1.46 23.34
CA GLN A 38 9.62 -0.80 22.96
C GLN A 38 10.73 -1.83 22.71
N PRO A 39 11.61 -1.62 21.73
CA PRO A 39 12.81 -2.45 21.57
C PRO A 39 13.58 -2.53 22.88
N LEU A 40 13.98 -3.73 23.28
CA LEU A 40 14.83 -3.92 24.45
C LEU A 40 16.26 -3.48 24.14
N LYS A 41 16.99 -3.03 25.16
CA LYS A 41 18.43 -2.80 24.99
C LYS A 41 19.14 -4.13 24.80
N HIS A 42 20.28 -4.11 24.12
CA HIS A 42 21.08 -5.31 23.92
C HIS A 42 21.37 -6.02 25.26
N GLY A 43 21.09 -7.32 25.33
CA GLY A 43 21.25 -8.15 26.54
C GLY A 43 20.02 -8.21 27.45
N GLU A 44 19.00 -7.37 27.26
CA GLU A 44 17.75 -7.47 28.03
C GLU A 44 16.80 -8.51 27.40
N LYS A 45 16.20 -9.38 28.23
CA LYS A 45 15.20 -10.36 27.78
C LYS A 45 13.80 -9.98 28.28
N ARG A 46 12.82 -9.97 27.39
CA ARG A 46 11.41 -9.79 27.76
C ARG A 46 10.87 -11.08 28.37
N ARG A 47 10.15 -10.99 29.49
CA ARG A 47 9.38 -12.13 29.99
C ARG A 47 8.31 -12.51 28.96
N LYS A 48 8.12 -13.81 28.69
CA LYS A 48 7.12 -14.33 27.73
C LYS A 48 5.70 -13.78 27.95
N ASN A 49 5.37 -13.40 29.20
CA ASN A 49 4.07 -12.87 29.60
C ASN A 49 4.09 -11.38 29.94
N ALA A 50 5.02 -10.60 29.36
CA ALA A 50 5.01 -9.16 29.55
C ALA A 50 3.68 -8.59 29.06
N LYS A 51 3.01 -7.81 29.93
CA LYS A 51 1.74 -7.17 29.59
C LYS A 51 1.98 -6.19 28.43
N LYS A 52 1.19 -6.31 27.36
CA LYS A 52 1.23 -5.37 26.23
C LYS A 52 1.06 -3.94 26.72
N PRO A 53 1.67 -2.94 26.05
CA PRO A 53 1.39 -1.55 26.32
C PRO A 53 -0.13 -1.29 26.34
N PRO A 54 -0.64 -0.36 27.16
CA PRO A 54 -2.05 -0.03 27.12
C PRO A 54 -2.43 0.53 25.74
N VAL A 55 -3.68 0.29 25.33
CA VAL A 55 -4.26 0.94 24.14
C VAL A 55 -4.31 2.44 24.40
N VAL A 56 -3.77 3.22 23.47
CA VAL A 56 -3.80 4.68 23.50
C VAL A 56 -4.99 5.13 22.67
N LEU A 57 -5.90 5.89 23.29
CA LEU A 57 -6.89 6.66 22.53
C LEU A 57 -6.13 7.86 21.94
N CYS A 58 -6.08 7.95 20.61
CA CYS A 58 -5.47 9.09 19.93
C CYS A 58 -6.45 10.26 19.96
N GLU A 59 -7.05 10.59 18.83
CA GLU A 59 -7.99 11.69 18.69
C GLU A 59 -9.21 11.23 17.88
N VAL A 60 -10.33 11.89 18.12
CA VAL A 60 -11.51 11.78 17.26
C VAL A 60 -11.31 12.74 16.09
N PHE A 61 -11.58 12.27 14.87
CA PHE A 61 -11.49 13.11 13.68
C PHE A 61 -12.66 12.87 12.73
N TYR A 62 -12.93 13.86 11.89
CA TYR A 62 -13.96 13.80 10.87
C TYR A 62 -13.31 13.70 9.50
N CYS A 63 -13.87 12.86 8.64
CA CYS A 63 -13.37 12.66 7.29
C CYS A 63 -14.55 12.37 6.35
N SER A 64 -14.60 13.09 5.22
CA SER A 64 -15.61 12.86 4.19
C SER A 64 -15.53 11.43 3.66
N GLU A 65 -16.69 10.87 3.36
CA GLU A 65 -16.90 9.57 2.72
C GLU A 65 -16.34 9.51 1.28
N ASP A 66 -16.17 10.67 0.64
CA ASP A 66 -15.65 10.79 -0.73
C ASP A 66 -14.11 10.79 -0.77
N LYS A 67 -13.46 10.77 0.40
CA LYS A 67 -12.00 10.80 0.47
C LYS A 67 -11.40 9.50 -0.07
N TYR A 68 -10.31 9.61 -0.81
CA TYR A 68 -9.59 8.43 -1.27
C TYR A 68 -8.98 7.67 -0.10
N ILE A 69 -8.92 6.34 -0.22
CA ILE A 69 -8.42 5.46 0.84
C ILE A 69 -6.98 5.80 1.28
N THR A 70 -6.13 6.24 0.36
CA THR A 70 -4.75 6.65 0.65
C THR A 70 -4.72 7.87 1.55
N GLU A 71 -5.46 8.92 1.19
CA GLU A 71 -5.55 10.14 1.99
C GLU A 71 -6.24 9.92 3.35
N PHE A 72 -7.13 8.93 3.43
CA PHE A 72 -7.71 8.48 4.69
C PHE A 72 -6.68 7.76 5.57
N LEU A 73 -5.87 6.87 5.00
CA LEU A 73 -4.78 6.19 5.71
C LEU A 73 -3.69 7.16 6.14
N ASP A 74 -3.36 8.17 5.33
CA ASP A 74 -2.44 9.25 5.72
C ASP A 74 -2.94 10.03 6.93
N GLU A 75 -4.25 10.30 7.00
CA GLU A 75 -4.83 10.96 8.17
C GLU A 75 -4.71 10.07 9.42
N ILE A 76 -4.97 8.76 9.31
CA ILE A 76 -4.78 7.81 10.42
C ILE A 76 -3.31 7.82 10.90
N ILE A 77 -2.36 7.76 9.97
CA ILE A 77 -0.92 7.77 10.26
C ILE A 77 -0.55 9.08 10.97
N LYS A 78 -0.98 10.22 10.44
CA LYS A 78 -0.73 11.55 11.01
C LYS A 78 -1.24 11.66 12.46
N ARG A 79 -2.48 11.24 12.72
CA ARG A 79 -3.09 11.29 14.07
C ARG A 79 -2.46 10.31 15.04
N THR A 80 -2.01 9.16 14.55
CA THR A 80 -1.30 8.18 15.37
C THR A 80 0.07 8.73 15.76
N HIS A 81 0.82 9.31 14.82
CA HIS A 81 2.15 9.87 15.10
C HIS A 81 2.12 11.07 16.05
N SER A 82 1.07 11.90 16.02
CA SER A 82 0.99 13.05 16.94
C SER A 82 0.72 12.67 18.39
N HIS A 83 0.15 11.48 18.64
CA HIS A 83 -0.24 11.03 19.99
C HIS A 83 0.61 9.88 20.52
N CYS A 84 1.38 9.22 19.66
CA CYS A 84 2.11 8.01 20.01
C CYS A 84 3.58 8.14 19.62
N ASN A 85 4.47 8.03 20.62
CA ASN A 85 5.90 7.87 20.42
C ASN A 85 6.22 6.44 19.95
N SER A 86 5.57 5.98 18.88
CA SER A 86 5.85 4.67 18.29
C SER A 86 7.25 4.70 17.65
N PRO A 87 8.10 3.69 17.90
CA PRO A 87 9.42 3.60 17.29
C PRO A 87 9.35 3.25 15.79
N VAL A 88 8.23 2.71 15.29
CA VAL A 88 8.07 2.33 13.89
C VAL A 88 7.29 3.39 13.14
N LYS A 89 7.81 3.80 11.98
CA LYS A 89 7.07 4.64 11.04
C LYS A 89 5.99 3.81 10.35
N LEU A 90 4.73 4.17 10.57
CA LEU A 90 3.62 3.56 9.85
C LEU A 90 3.68 3.98 8.37
N LYS A 91 3.50 3.02 7.48
CA LYS A 91 3.56 3.21 6.03
C LYS A 91 2.49 2.37 5.35
N HIS A 92 1.92 2.92 4.29
CA HIS A 92 0.99 2.22 3.44
C HIS A 92 1.42 2.32 1.98
N LEU A 93 1.07 1.32 1.19
CA LEU A 93 1.25 1.29 -0.27
C LEU A 93 0.04 0.60 -0.89
N VAL A 94 -0.51 1.20 -1.94
CA VAL A 94 -1.58 0.58 -2.75
C VAL A 94 -0.93 -0.09 -3.94
N VAL A 95 -1.03 -1.42 -4.03
CA VAL A 95 -0.49 -2.18 -5.17
C VAL A 95 -1.61 -3.03 -5.74
N ARG A 96 -2.01 -2.78 -7.00
CA ARG A 96 -3.05 -3.57 -7.70
C ARG A 96 -4.35 -3.72 -6.89
N ASN A 97 -4.85 -2.62 -6.32
CA ASN A 97 -6.02 -2.56 -5.42
C ASN A 97 -5.90 -3.33 -4.08
N GLU A 98 -4.71 -3.85 -3.76
CA GLU A 98 -4.39 -4.39 -2.44
C GLU A 98 -3.68 -3.35 -1.58
N LEU A 99 -4.08 -3.26 -0.31
CA LEU A 99 -3.41 -2.40 0.66
C LEU A 99 -2.28 -3.16 1.33
N ARG A 100 -1.07 -2.65 1.21
CA ARG A 100 0.08 -3.13 1.95
C ARG A 100 0.39 -2.17 3.07
N LEU A 101 0.07 -2.64 4.26
CA LEU A 101 0.27 -1.91 5.50
C LEU A 101 1.37 -2.63 6.29
N ASN A 102 2.29 -1.89 6.89
CA ASN A 102 3.16 -2.45 7.95
C ASN A 102 2.47 -2.45 9.32
N TYR A 103 1.15 -2.27 9.34
CA TYR A 103 0.27 -2.29 10.51
C TYR A 103 -1.07 -2.93 10.11
N THR A 104 -1.86 -3.35 11.09
CA THR A 104 -3.24 -3.79 10.87
C THR A 104 -4.20 -2.71 11.31
N VAL A 105 -5.19 -2.40 10.48
CA VAL A 105 -6.31 -1.53 10.85
C VAL A 105 -7.58 -2.36 10.88
N ASN A 106 -8.20 -2.43 12.05
CA ASN A 106 -9.53 -3.03 12.22
C ASN A 106 -10.53 -1.91 12.49
N TRP A 107 -11.69 -1.99 11.88
CA TRP A 107 -12.77 -1.03 12.09
C TRP A 107 -13.96 -1.70 12.75
N LYS A 108 -14.74 -0.91 13.50
CA LYS A 108 -15.96 -1.34 14.16
C LYS A 108 -17.01 -0.24 14.08
N SER A 109 -18.19 -0.62 13.60
CA SER A 109 -19.43 0.15 13.67
C SER A 109 -20.36 -0.47 14.73
N LYS A 110 -21.58 0.07 14.90
CA LYS A 110 -22.59 -0.54 15.79
C LYS A 110 -23.01 -1.94 15.37
N LYS A 111 -23.03 -2.23 14.06
CA LYS A 111 -23.58 -3.48 13.49
C LYS A 111 -22.52 -4.47 13.05
N LYS A 112 -21.37 -3.99 12.59
CA LYS A 112 -20.36 -4.81 11.93
C LYS A 112 -18.95 -4.37 12.30
N SER A 113 -18.02 -5.30 12.25
CA SER A 113 -16.58 -5.05 12.34
C SER A 113 -15.87 -5.74 11.18
N GLY A 114 -14.73 -5.19 10.77
CA GLY A 114 -13.92 -5.74 9.69
C GLY A 114 -12.46 -5.30 9.78
N ALA A 115 -11.64 -5.86 8.89
CA ALA A 115 -10.26 -5.44 8.69
C ALA A 115 -10.17 -4.57 7.44
N LEU A 116 -9.32 -3.55 7.48
CA LEU A 116 -9.05 -2.64 6.37
C LEU A 116 -7.76 -3.06 5.66
N SER A 117 -7.83 -4.19 4.94
CA SER A 117 -6.72 -4.73 4.14
C SER A 117 -6.93 -4.62 2.64
N THR A 118 -8.12 -4.21 2.19
CA THR A 118 -8.49 -4.10 0.78
C THR A 118 -9.35 -2.86 0.54
N LEU A 119 -9.39 -2.40 -0.73
CA LEU A 119 -10.28 -1.32 -1.14
C LEU A 119 -11.77 -1.66 -0.90
N ALA A 120 -12.16 -2.92 -1.15
CA ALA A 120 -13.51 -3.39 -0.87
C ALA A 120 -13.84 -3.31 0.63
N GLY A 121 -12.88 -3.60 1.51
CA GLY A 121 -13.04 -3.44 2.96
C GLY A 121 -13.27 -2.00 3.38
N TYR A 122 -12.65 -1.03 2.71
CA TYR A 122 -12.89 0.40 2.93
C TYR A 122 -14.28 0.84 2.48
N GLN A 123 -14.70 0.41 1.30
CA GLN A 123 -16.04 0.70 0.80
C GLN A 123 -17.12 0.05 1.68
N ASP A 124 -16.90 -1.18 2.16
CA ASP A 124 -17.80 -1.81 3.13
C ASP A 124 -17.80 -1.02 4.45
N MET A 125 -16.65 -0.59 4.95
CA MET A 125 -16.58 0.26 6.15
C MET A 125 -17.44 1.53 6.00
N ILE A 126 -17.31 2.26 4.88
CA ILE A 126 -18.13 3.47 4.61
C ILE A 126 -19.61 3.11 4.48
N ARG A 127 -19.98 2.06 3.74
CA ARG A 127 -21.39 1.63 3.61
C ARG A 127 -22.02 1.21 4.93
N GLN A 128 -21.19 0.77 5.88
CA GLN A 128 -21.62 0.31 7.20
C GLN A 128 -21.60 1.45 8.24
N CYS A 129 -21.20 2.67 7.86
CA CYS A 129 -21.63 3.86 8.58
C CYS A 129 -23.15 3.91 8.56
N ASP A 130 -23.72 3.65 9.72
CA ASP A 130 -25.13 3.89 9.96
C ASP A 130 -25.44 5.40 9.91
N MET A 131 -26.70 5.76 10.14
CA MET A 131 -27.11 7.17 10.27
C MET A 131 -26.34 7.95 11.34
N SER A 132 -25.59 7.29 12.24
CA SER A 132 -24.81 8.03 13.24
C SER A 132 -23.46 8.51 12.73
N GLY A 133 -22.97 7.98 11.59
CA GLY A 133 -21.69 8.42 11.03
C GLY A 133 -20.52 8.19 11.99
N ASP A 134 -20.59 7.21 12.88
CA ASP A 134 -19.56 6.92 13.90
C ASP A 134 -18.85 5.58 13.61
N ILE A 135 -17.51 5.61 13.50
CA ILE A 135 -16.66 4.41 13.35
C ILE A 135 -15.54 4.42 14.38
N THR A 136 -15.30 3.27 15.01
CA THR A 136 -14.10 3.04 15.82
C THR A 136 -13.02 2.34 15.00
N LEU A 137 -11.82 2.91 14.98
CA LEU A 137 -10.64 2.34 14.32
C LEU A 137 -9.67 1.83 15.37
N ASN A 138 -9.16 0.61 15.19
CA ASN A 138 -8.13 0.00 16.03
C ASN A 138 -6.90 -0.30 15.16
N VAL A 139 -5.80 0.39 15.44
CA VAL A 139 -4.54 0.27 14.71
C VAL A 139 -3.55 -0.53 15.54
N TYR A 140 -3.02 -1.60 14.96
CA TYR A 140 -2.06 -2.50 15.57
C TYR A 140 -0.76 -2.47 14.78
N GLU A 141 0.32 -2.10 15.44
CA GLU A 141 1.65 -2.09 14.86
C GLU A 141 2.21 -3.53 14.79
N HIS A 142 2.94 -3.85 13.71
CA HIS A 142 3.63 -5.14 13.58
C HIS A 142 5.07 -5.05 14.06
N GLU A 143 5.50 -6.05 14.82
CA GLU A 143 6.90 -6.18 15.22
C GLU A 143 7.74 -6.47 13.97
N PRO A 144 8.83 -5.72 13.70
CA PRO A 144 9.73 -6.07 12.62
C PRO A 144 10.30 -7.46 12.88
N PRO A 145 10.56 -8.26 11.82
CA PRO A 145 11.24 -9.54 12.00
C PRO A 145 12.57 -9.30 12.74
N SER A 146 12.76 -9.96 13.87
CA SER A 146 14.04 -9.90 14.60
C SER A 146 15.12 -10.54 13.73
N ASP A 147 16.20 -9.82 13.46
CA ASP A 147 17.35 -10.32 12.71
C ASP A 147 18.23 -11.30 13.53
N GLU A 148 17.86 -11.59 14.78
CA GLU A 148 18.54 -12.58 15.60
C GLU A 148 18.20 -14.00 15.13
N ALA A 149 19.19 -14.65 14.50
CA ALA A 149 19.16 -16.07 14.15
C ALA A 149 18.82 -16.93 15.38
N PRO A 150 18.07 -18.04 15.21
CA PRO A 150 17.69 -18.90 16.33
C PRO A 150 18.96 -19.55 16.90
N ASP A 151 19.39 -19.06 18.06
CA ASP A 151 20.43 -19.69 18.88
C ASP A 151 19.81 -20.94 19.53
N GLU A 152 20.00 -22.08 18.86
CA GLU A 152 19.71 -23.42 19.39
C GLU A 152 20.76 -23.79 20.45
N SER A 153 20.74 -23.10 21.60
CA SER A 153 21.47 -23.60 22.77
C SER A 153 20.60 -24.64 23.48
N GLU A 154 20.81 -25.90 23.11
CA GLU A 154 20.36 -27.08 23.86
C GLU A 154 20.85 -26.98 25.31
N SER A 155 19.93 -26.87 26.26
CA SER A 155 20.20 -27.15 27.66
C SER A 155 19.50 -28.46 27.99
N GLU A 156 20.29 -29.53 27.95
CA GLU A 156 19.94 -30.83 28.49
C GLU A 156 19.80 -30.74 30.02
N GLU A 157 18.60 -30.93 30.54
CA GLU A 157 18.41 -31.62 31.83
C GLU A 157 17.18 -32.52 31.71
N GLU A 158 17.46 -33.82 31.85
CA GLU A 158 16.50 -34.92 31.86
C GLU A 158 15.63 -34.86 33.13
N GLU A 159 14.30 -34.95 32.98
CA GLU A 159 13.55 -36.01 33.66
C GLU A 159 12.13 -36.19 33.09
N GLN A 160 11.69 -37.43 33.18
CA GLN A 160 10.57 -38.10 32.51
C GLN A 160 9.22 -37.42 32.78
N THR A 161 8.29 -37.33 31.83
CA THR A 161 7.34 -38.42 31.57
C THR A 161 6.62 -38.27 30.22
N THR A 162 6.30 -39.43 29.67
CA THR A 162 5.81 -39.70 28.33
C THR A 162 4.38 -39.22 28.09
N ARG A 163 4.18 -38.42 27.02
CA ARG A 163 2.99 -38.43 26.13
C ARG A 163 3.25 -37.51 24.93
N LYS A 164 4.08 -37.98 23.98
CA LYS A 164 4.26 -37.34 22.67
C LYS A 164 2.97 -37.49 21.84
N LYS A 165 2.07 -36.50 21.93
CA LYS A 165 1.01 -36.32 20.91
C LYS A 165 1.69 -35.85 19.62
N LYS A 166 1.88 -36.79 18.67
CA LYS A 166 2.22 -36.49 17.26
C LYS A 166 1.15 -35.51 16.73
N LYS A 167 1.50 -34.23 16.65
CA LYS A 167 0.67 -33.20 16.00
C LYS A 167 0.69 -33.51 14.51
N LYS A 168 -0.37 -34.18 14.03
CA LYS A 168 -0.58 -34.50 12.61
C LYS A 168 -0.62 -33.16 11.85
N LYS A 169 0.45 -32.85 11.11
CA LYS A 169 0.56 -31.67 10.24
C LYS A 169 -0.58 -31.80 9.23
N LYS A 170 -1.60 -30.96 9.36
CA LYS A 170 -2.74 -30.94 8.43
C LYS A 170 -2.18 -30.41 7.11
N SER A 171 -1.90 -31.30 6.17
CA SER A 171 -1.58 -30.91 4.80
C SER A 171 -2.83 -30.23 4.25
N SER A 172 -2.83 -28.90 4.20
CA SER A 172 -3.82 -28.20 3.40
C SER A 172 -3.62 -28.66 1.96
N GLU A 173 -4.71 -29.06 1.32
CA GLU A 173 -4.72 -29.33 -0.12
C GLU A 173 -4.19 -28.08 -0.84
N PRO A 174 -3.27 -28.23 -1.82
CA PRO A 174 -2.71 -27.10 -2.54
C PRO A 174 -3.81 -26.33 -3.28
N SER A 175 -3.69 -25.00 -3.26
CA SER A 175 -4.55 -24.12 -4.05
C SER A 175 -4.49 -24.49 -5.55
N PRO A 176 -5.58 -24.35 -6.32
CA PRO A 176 -5.54 -24.57 -7.78
C PRO A 176 -4.47 -23.72 -8.49
N GLU A 177 -4.21 -22.51 -8.00
CA GLU A 177 -3.13 -21.64 -8.50
C GLU A 177 -1.75 -22.25 -8.21
N GLN A 178 -1.58 -22.81 -7.01
CA GLN A 178 -0.32 -23.45 -6.61
C GLN A 178 -0.06 -24.75 -7.38
N VAL A 179 -1.11 -25.48 -7.75
CA VAL A 179 -1.01 -26.66 -8.63
C VAL A 179 -0.52 -26.25 -10.02
N LEU A 180 -1.05 -25.15 -10.57
CA LEU A 180 -0.59 -24.59 -11.84
C LEU A 180 0.87 -24.10 -11.79
N GLU A 181 1.24 -23.37 -10.72
CA GLU A 181 2.62 -22.93 -10.53
C GLU A 181 3.59 -24.13 -10.49
N ASN A 182 3.29 -25.17 -9.71
CA ASN A 182 4.13 -26.36 -9.63
C ASN A 182 4.27 -27.06 -10.98
N HIS A 183 3.18 -27.17 -11.75
CA HIS A 183 3.22 -27.73 -13.11
C HIS A 183 4.17 -26.93 -14.03
N PHE A 184 4.14 -25.59 -13.97
CA PHE A 184 5.07 -24.77 -14.74
C PHE A 184 6.51 -24.88 -14.26
N ILE A 185 6.76 -25.02 -12.94
CA ILE A 185 8.10 -25.27 -12.41
C ILE A 185 8.66 -26.57 -12.99
N GLU A 186 7.92 -27.67 -12.94
CA GLU A 186 8.34 -28.96 -13.50
C GLU A 186 8.62 -28.85 -15.01
N THR A 187 7.79 -28.10 -15.73
CA THR A 187 7.96 -27.85 -17.17
C THR A 187 9.26 -27.08 -17.45
N LEU A 188 9.53 -26.04 -16.67
CA LEU A 188 10.75 -25.23 -16.80
C LEU A 188 12.00 -26.02 -16.39
N GLU A 189 11.94 -26.81 -15.31
CA GLU A 189 13.04 -27.67 -14.88
C GLU A 189 13.37 -28.75 -15.91
N LYS A 190 12.36 -29.33 -16.56
CA LYS A 190 12.58 -30.31 -17.63
C LYS A 190 13.22 -29.66 -18.86
N LYS A 191 12.84 -28.43 -19.18
CA LYS A 191 13.31 -27.72 -20.37
C LYS A 191 14.72 -27.14 -20.20
N TYR A 192 15.02 -26.58 -19.03
CA TYR A 192 16.29 -25.91 -18.73
C TYR A 192 17.13 -26.67 -17.70
N GLY A 193 16.90 -27.98 -17.59
CA GLY A 193 17.54 -28.87 -16.62
C GLY A 193 18.95 -29.31 -17.00
N SER A 194 19.30 -29.22 -18.28
CA SER A 194 20.63 -29.45 -18.82
C SER A 194 20.92 -28.36 -19.84
N CYS A 195 22.12 -27.79 -19.79
CA CYS A 195 22.58 -26.89 -20.83
C CYS A 195 23.11 -27.70 -22.01
N ASP A 196 22.86 -27.23 -23.23
CA ASP A 196 23.42 -27.83 -24.45
C ASP A 196 24.86 -27.36 -24.74
N ASP A 197 25.37 -26.39 -23.98
CA ASP A 197 26.73 -25.88 -24.09
C ASP A 197 27.67 -26.69 -23.18
N ASP A 198 28.68 -27.31 -23.79
CA ASP A 198 29.69 -28.14 -23.11
C ASP A 198 30.56 -27.33 -22.13
N ASP A 199 30.69 -26.01 -22.33
CA ASP A 199 31.46 -25.13 -21.45
C ASP A 199 30.62 -24.62 -20.25
N CYS A 200 29.30 -24.89 -20.24
CA CYS A 200 28.41 -24.43 -19.19
C CYS A 200 28.39 -25.37 -17.97
N ASN A 201 29.01 -24.92 -16.87
CA ASN A 201 29.05 -25.66 -15.61
C ASN A 201 27.84 -25.42 -14.68
N LEU A 202 26.80 -24.72 -15.16
CA LEU A 202 25.63 -24.42 -14.35
C LEU A 202 24.65 -25.61 -14.37
N PRO A 203 24.10 -26.00 -13.20
CA PRO A 203 23.20 -27.16 -13.14
C PRO A 203 21.90 -26.92 -13.91
N ARG A 204 21.44 -25.66 -13.97
CA ARG A 204 20.26 -25.22 -14.74
C ARG A 204 20.52 -23.79 -15.19
N CYS A 205 20.40 -23.52 -16.48
CA CYS A 205 20.60 -22.16 -16.96
C CYS A 205 19.62 -21.80 -18.08
N PHE A 206 19.37 -20.50 -18.18
CA PHE A 206 18.70 -19.89 -19.32
C PHE A 206 19.75 -19.15 -20.14
N VAL A 207 19.79 -19.39 -21.45
CA VAL A 207 20.67 -18.68 -22.38
C VAL A 207 19.91 -17.49 -22.94
N ALA A 208 20.40 -16.29 -22.64
CA ALA A 208 19.81 -15.06 -23.17
C ALA A 208 20.23 -14.82 -24.63
N ASP A 209 19.58 -13.87 -25.30
CA ASP A 209 19.82 -13.56 -26.73
C ASP A 209 21.27 -13.12 -27.02
N ASP A 210 22.00 -12.66 -25.99
CA ASP A 210 23.42 -12.29 -26.04
C ASP A 210 24.37 -13.49 -25.86
N GLY A 211 23.83 -14.69 -25.69
CA GLY A 211 24.59 -15.91 -25.42
C GLY A 211 25.03 -16.07 -23.96
N ASN A 212 24.66 -15.14 -23.05
CA ASN A 212 25.03 -15.26 -21.65
C ASN A 212 24.13 -16.26 -20.91
N HIS A 213 24.75 -17.11 -20.09
CA HIS A 213 24.04 -18.12 -19.30
C HIS A 213 23.66 -17.54 -17.93
N ALA A 214 22.36 -17.45 -17.66
CA ALA A 214 21.81 -17.06 -16.38
C ALA A 214 21.46 -18.31 -15.55
N ASN A 215 22.00 -18.43 -14.33
CA ASN A 215 21.72 -19.55 -13.44
C ASN A 215 20.26 -19.53 -12.93
N LEU A 216 19.50 -20.58 -13.22
CA LEU A 216 18.10 -20.71 -12.80
C LEU A 216 17.99 -21.31 -11.41
N THR A 217 18.01 -20.45 -10.39
CA THR A 217 17.74 -20.87 -9.00
C THR A 217 16.26 -21.21 -8.80
N PRO A 218 15.88 -21.92 -7.72
CA PRO A 218 14.47 -22.20 -7.40
C PRO A 218 13.59 -20.94 -7.33
N LEU A 219 14.17 -19.78 -6.97
CA LEU A 219 13.46 -18.50 -6.99
C LEU A 219 13.13 -18.05 -8.41
N HIS A 220 14.07 -18.17 -9.37
CA HIS A 220 13.83 -17.84 -10.77
C HIS A 220 12.68 -18.66 -11.34
N LEU A 221 12.69 -19.97 -11.09
CA LEU A 221 11.67 -20.91 -11.56
C LEU A 221 10.29 -20.57 -10.98
N ARG A 222 10.19 -20.26 -9.68
CA ARG A 222 8.91 -19.83 -9.06
C ARG A 222 8.39 -18.53 -9.64
N VAL A 223 9.25 -17.52 -9.81
CA VAL A 223 8.85 -16.22 -10.35
C VAL A 223 8.36 -16.37 -11.79
N TRP A 224 9.06 -17.16 -12.60
CA TRP A 224 8.67 -17.46 -13.97
C TRP A 224 7.35 -18.24 -14.03
N ALA A 225 7.22 -19.30 -13.24
CA ALA A 225 6.02 -20.11 -13.16
C ALA A 225 4.79 -19.31 -12.70
N GLY A 226 4.93 -18.45 -11.68
CA GLY A 226 3.85 -17.57 -11.23
C GLY A 226 3.42 -16.57 -12.30
N ALA A 227 4.37 -16.04 -13.09
CA ALA A 227 4.06 -15.16 -14.21
C ALA A 227 3.29 -15.87 -15.33
N LEU A 228 3.63 -17.14 -15.62
CA LEU A 228 2.91 -17.98 -16.58
C LEU A 228 1.50 -18.35 -16.06
N ALA A 229 1.39 -18.74 -14.80
CA ALA A 229 0.12 -19.12 -14.18
C ALA A 229 -0.87 -17.95 -14.11
N SER A 230 -0.39 -16.73 -13.90
CA SER A 230 -1.24 -15.55 -13.76
C SER A 230 -1.86 -15.06 -15.09
N ASN A 231 -1.31 -15.47 -16.24
CA ASN A 231 -1.71 -15.06 -17.60
C ASN A 231 -2.13 -13.57 -17.72
N LEU A 232 -1.36 -12.68 -17.08
CA LEU A 232 -1.74 -11.28 -16.95
C LEU A 232 -1.62 -10.58 -18.30
N PRO A 233 -2.62 -9.79 -18.73
CA PRO A 233 -2.50 -8.95 -19.91
C PRO A 233 -1.31 -7.99 -19.72
N GLY A 234 -0.31 -8.11 -20.60
CA GLY A 234 0.96 -7.36 -20.53
C GLY A 234 2.15 -8.12 -19.96
N SER A 235 1.95 -9.32 -19.40
CA SER A 235 3.06 -10.24 -19.10
C SER A 235 3.57 -10.84 -20.41
N THR A 236 4.81 -10.53 -20.80
CA THR A 236 5.46 -11.14 -21.96
C THR A 236 6.07 -12.52 -21.64
N ALA A 237 5.83 -13.04 -20.44
CA ALA A 237 6.44 -14.29 -19.99
C ALA A 237 5.86 -15.47 -20.80
N THR A 238 6.75 -16.24 -21.43
CA THR A 238 6.41 -17.49 -22.12
C THR A 238 7.35 -18.59 -21.64
N ILE A 239 7.13 -19.84 -22.04
CA ILE A 239 8.07 -20.91 -21.71
C ILE A 239 9.46 -20.66 -22.33
N GLN A 240 9.55 -19.87 -23.41
CA GLN A 240 10.84 -19.47 -24.01
C GLN A 240 11.43 -18.19 -23.41
N LEU A 241 10.59 -17.27 -22.93
CA LEU A 241 11.02 -15.94 -22.52
C LEU A 241 10.70 -15.69 -21.04
N PRO A 242 11.72 -15.46 -20.18
CA PRO A 242 11.48 -15.15 -18.79
C PRO A 242 10.75 -13.82 -18.60
N PRO A 243 10.04 -13.63 -17.48
CA PRO A 243 9.39 -12.36 -17.20
C PRO A 243 10.44 -11.26 -17.01
N LYS A 244 10.15 -10.04 -17.50
CA LYS A 244 10.99 -8.84 -17.32
C LYS A 244 10.86 -8.25 -15.91
N ILE A 245 11.04 -9.10 -14.91
CA ILE A 245 11.02 -8.76 -13.49
C ILE A 245 12.17 -9.47 -12.80
N TYR A 246 12.61 -8.94 -11.66
CA TYR A 246 13.61 -9.64 -10.84
C TYR A 246 13.13 -11.06 -10.48
N PRO A 247 14.01 -12.08 -10.52
CA PRO A 247 15.47 -11.98 -10.64
C PRO A 247 16.06 -11.93 -12.06
N PHE A 248 15.25 -11.84 -13.12
CA PHE A 248 15.75 -11.89 -14.50
C PHE A 248 16.27 -10.56 -15.06
N VAL A 249 16.03 -9.44 -14.39
CA VAL A 249 16.57 -8.14 -14.79
C VAL A 249 17.92 -7.95 -14.11
N GLN A 250 19.01 -7.96 -14.89
CA GLN A 250 20.36 -7.72 -14.38
C GLN A 250 20.46 -6.31 -13.78
N SER A 251 21.08 -6.23 -12.60
CA SER A 251 21.38 -5.00 -11.86
C SER A 251 22.30 -4.09 -12.69
N GLY A 252 21.69 -3.24 -13.52
CA GLY A 252 22.39 -2.34 -14.45
C GLY A 252 21.44 -1.57 -15.37
N HIS A 253 20.25 -2.12 -15.67
CA HIS A 253 19.15 -1.35 -16.22
C HIS A 253 18.25 -0.84 -15.09
N THR A 254 18.38 0.45 -14.77
CA THR A 254 17.50 1.19 -13.87
C THR A 254 16.11 1.33 -14.50
N GLN A 255 15.35 0.25 -14.48
CA GLN A 255 13.91 0.37 -14.37
C GLN A 255 13.57 0.38 -12.88
N ASP A 256 12.63 1.23 -12.52
CA ASP A 256 12.03 1.40 -11.20
C ASP A 256 11.33 0.10 -10.76
N ILE A 257 12.12 -0.93 -10.38
CA ILE A 257 11.69 -2.33 -10.16
C ILE A 257 11.76 -2.71 -8.66
N ASP A 258 12.11 -1.78 -7.78
CA ASP A 258 12.36 -2.04 -6.35
C ASP A 258 11.14 -2.67 -5.62
N ASP A 259 9.93 -2.45 -6.15
CA ASP A 259 8.68 -2.99 -5.60
C ASP A 259 8.37 -4.45 -6.00
N VAL A 260 8.76 -4.88 -7.20
CA VAL A 260 8.58 -6.29 -7.63
C VAL A 260 9.67 -7.17 -7.01
N LEU A 261 10.87 -6.62 -6.86
CA LEU A 261 12.02 -7.16 -6.13
C LEU A 261 11.67 -7.55 -4.69
N ARG A 262 11.06 -6.62 -3.93
CA ARG A 262 10.63 -6.89 -2.54
C ARG A 262 9.46 -7.87 -2.46
N LEU A 263 8.64 -7.95 -3.51
CA LEU A 263 7.50 -8.87 -3.57
C LEU A 263 7.93 -10.33 -3.69
N ALA A 264 8.84 -10.63 -4.62
CA ALA A 264 9.34 -11.98 -4.85
C ALA A 264 10.09 -12.53 -3.63
N GLY A 265 10.91 -11.69 -2.98
CA GLY A 265 11.64 -12.05 -1.76
C GLY A 265 10.70 -12.36 -0.57
N ARG A 266 9.62 -11.58 -0.39
CA ARG A 266 8.68 -11.79 0.73
C ARG A 266 7.76 -13.00 0.54
N ARG A 267 7.31 -13.28 -0.69
CA ARG A 267 6.51 -14.48 -0.97
C ARG A 267 7.30 -15.77 -0.68
N ALA A 268 8.60 -15.77 -0.97
CA ALA A 268 9.48 -16.88 -0.62
C ALA A 268 9.61 -17.08 0.90
N ALA A 269 9.66 -15.98 1.67
CA ALA A 269 9.76 -16.02 3.14
C ALA A 269 8.43 -16.39 3.85
N GLN A 270 7.28 -15.97 3.32
CA GLN A 270 5.97 -16.29 3.91
C GLN A 270 5.57 -17.77 3.74
N LEU A 271 5.99 -18.42 2.67
CA LEU A 271 5.74 -19.85 2.44
C LEU A 271 6.47 -20.76 3.45
N GLN A 272 7.46 -20.24 4.18
CA GLN A 272 8.20 -21.00 5.19
C GLN A 272 7.66 -20.82 6.62
N GLN A 273 6.69 -19.92 6.86
CA GLN A 273 6.17 -19.70 8.22
C GLN A 273 5.09 -20.70 8.64
N PRO A 274 5.21 -21.35 9.81
CA PRO A 274 4.15 -22.17 10.39
C PRO A 274 3.02 -21.28 10.92
N GLN A 275 1.82 -21.41 10.35
CA GLN A 275 0.62 -20.68 10.76
C GLN A 275 0.19 -21.05 12.19
N ALA A 276 0.09 -20.05 13.07
CA ALA A 276 -0.39 -20.20 14.45
C ALA A 276 -1.93 -20.25 14.51
N SER A 277 -2.46 -21.08 15.43
CA SER A 277 -3.89 -21.33 15.62
C SER A 277 -4.62 -20.19 16.35
N ASN A 278 -5.76 -19.77 15.80
CA ASN A 278 -6.68 -18.78 16.39
C ASN A 278 -7.30 -19.27 17.71
N ILE A 279 -7.33 -18.40 18.73
CA ILE A 279 -8.03 -18.61 20.01
C ILE A 279 -9.22 -17.65 20.08
N THR A 280 -10.41 -18.18 20.33
CA THR A 280 -11.66 -17.43 20.48
C THR A 280 -11.93 -17.16 21.96
N PHE A 281 -12.21 -15.91 22.34
CA PHE A 281 -12.67 -15.55 23.69
C PHE A 281 -14.12 -15.07 23.67
N SER A 282 -14.89 -15.51 24.67
CA SER A 282 -16.28 -15.07 24.93
C SER A 282 -16.27 -13.97 25.99
N LEU A 283 -16.92 -12.84 25.71
CA LEU A 283 -17.02 -11.68 26.60
C LEU A 283 -18.49 -11.46 26.99
N ALA A 284 -18.96 -12.18 28.00
CA ALA A 284 -20.17 -11.85 28.73
C ALA A 284 -19.78 -11.05 29.99
N GLY A 285 -20.36 -9.87 30.21
CA GLY A 285 -20.20 -9.09 31.46
C GLY A 285 -19.74 -7.63 31.35
N LEU A 286 -19.47 -7.10 30.15
CA LEU A 286 -18.97 -5.71 29.98
C LEU A 286 -20.09 -4.63 29.96
N ALA A 287 -21.36 -5.03 30.07
CA ALA A 287 -22.50 -4.12 29.95
C ALA A 287 -22.73 -3.24 31.18
N ASP A 288 -22.21 -3.62 32.35
CA ASP A 288 -22.57 -2.96 33.62
C ASP A 288 -21.70 -1.74 33.97
N ILE A 289 -20.64 -1.44 33.18
CA ILE A 289 -19.67 -0.39 33.50
C ILE A 289 -20.00 0.97 32.85
N ILE A 290 -20.94 1.05 31.90
CA ILE A 290 -21.13 2.24 31.03
C ILE A 290 -22.15 3.26 31.58
N ARG A 291 -22.82 3.03 32.71
CA ARG A 291 -23.79 3.99 33.26
C ARG A 291 -23.19 4.89 34.35
N ALA A 292 -22.54 5.97 33.94
CA ALA A 292 -22.32 7.15 34.79
C ALA A 292 -22.65 8.44 34.02
N PRO A 293 -23.36 9.42 34.60
CA PRO A 293 -23.77 10.64 33.88
C PRO A 293 -22.65 11.69 33.86
N LEU A 294 -22.43 12.30 32.69
CA LEU A 294 -21.48 13.39 32.47
C LEU A 294 -22.12 14.76 32.78
N GLN A 295 -21.37 15.62 33.47
CA GLN A 295 -21.67 17.05 33.63
C GLN A 295 -20.95 17.89 32.57
N PRO A 296 -21.51 19.03 32.11
CA PRO A 296 -20.91 19.86 31.07
C PRO A 296 -19.94 20.89 31.65
N VAL A 297 -18.73 20.97 31.08
CA VAL A 297 -17.79 22.07 31.30
C VAL A 297 -17.72 22.89 30.03
N ILE A 298 -18.13 24.16 30.14
CA ILE A 298 -18.00 25.20 29.11
C ILE A 298 -16.63 25.84 29.30
N ASN A 299 -15.82 25.96 28.24
CA ASN A 299 -14.88 27.06 28.11
C ASN A 299 -14.48 27.35 26.65
N PRO A 300 -14.38 28.62 26.24
CA PRO A 300 -13.98 29.05 24.90
C PRO A 300 -12.51 29.52 24.86
N GLY A 301 -11.83 29.36 23.73
CA GLY A 301 -10.59 30.09 23.43
C GLY A 301 -9.64 29.45 22.42
N ASN A 302 -9.53 30.09 21.24
CA ASN A 302 -8.38 30.24 20.34
C ASN A 302 -7.30 29.14 20.27
N THR A 303 -6.96 28.66 19.07
CA THR A 303 -5.76 29.14 18.32
C THR A 303 -5.57 28.39 17.00
N SER A 304 -5.12 29.16 16.01
CA SER A 304 -4.73 28.84 14.64
C SER A 304 -3.67 27.73 14.56
N THR A 305 -3.80 26.79 13.62
CA THR A 305 -2.71 25.88 13.24
C THR A 305 -2.50 25.82 11.74
N SER A 306 -1.25 26.08 11.38
CA SER A 306 -0.63 26.20 10.07
C SER A 306 -0.55 24.86 9.33
N SER A 307 -1.02 24.83 8.09
CA SER A 307 -0.70 23.81 7.10
C SER A 307 0.81 23.83 6.77
N PRO A 308 1.44 22.68 6.48
CA PRO A 308 2.81 22.66 5.99
C PRO A 308 2.87 23.29 4.59
N PRO A 309 4.00 23.93 4.22
CA PRO A 309 4.14 24.57 2.92
C PRO A 309 4.20 23.46 1.85
N HIS A 310 3.11 23.29 1.09
CA HIS A 310 3.21 22.64 -0.21
C HIS A 310 4.26 23.43 -1.00
N LEU A 311 5.38 22.78 -1.34
CA LEU A 311 6.38 23.34 -2.24
C LEU A 311 5.64 23.72 -3.52
N LEU A 312 5.44 25.02 -3.70
CA LEU A 312 4.71 25.57 -4.83
C LEU A 312 5.48 25.17 -6.09
N GLN A 313 4.87 24.31 -6.91
CA GLN A 313 5.46 23.92 -8.18
C GLN A 313 5.80 25.19 -8.98
N PRO A 314 7.01 25.28 -9.58
CA PRO A 314 7.38 26.42 -10.39
C PRO A 314 6.32 26.69 -11.46
N LYS A 315 5.81 27.91 -11.49
CA LYS A 315 4.83 28.33 -12.50
C LYS A 315 5.53 28.38 -13.85
N MET A 316 5.12 27.48 -14.75
CA MET A 316 5.45 27.48 -16.17
C MET A 316 4.19 27.82 -16.97
N ALA A 317 4.32 28.65 -18.00
CA ALA A 317 3.20 28.98 -18.89
C ALA A 317 2.86 27.78 -19.80
N LEU A 318 1.60 27.67 -20.22
CA LEU A 318 1.16 26.58 -21.10
C LEU A 318 1.96 26.53 -22.41
N MET A 319 2.25 27.67 -23.03
CA MET A 319 3.03 27.74 -24.28
C MET A 319 4.42 27.14 -24.09
N ASP A 320 5.16 27.60 -23.07
CA ASP A 320 6.51 27.11 -22.75
C ASP A 320 6.49 25.60 -22.45
N PHE A 321 5.43 25.11 -21.80
CA PHE A 321 5.25 23.70 -21.52
C PHE A 321 5.03 22.89 -22.81
N CYS A 322 4.12 23.33 -23.68
CA CYS A 322 3.88 22.68 -24.96
C CYS A 322 5.14 22.65 -25.83
N ASP A 323 5.87 23.76 -25.92
CA ASP A 323 7.13 23.85 -26.67
C ASP A 323 8.20 22.94 -26.07
N LYS A 324 8.38 22.94 -24.74
CA LYS A 324 9.40 22.13 -24.06
C LYS A 324 9.21 20.62 -24.26
N TYR A 325 7.96 20.16 -24.35
CA TYR A 325 7.64 18.74 -24.50
C TYR A 325 7.21 18.35 -25.92
N ASN A 326 7.39 19.25 -26.90
CA ASN A 326 7.02 19.03 -28.31
C ASN A 326 5.55 18.62 -28.50
N LEU A 327 4.64 19.22 -27.74
CA LEU A 327 3.19 19.01 -27.93
C LEU A 327 2.73 19.76 -29.19
N SER A 328 1.78 19.18 -29.91
CA SER A 328 1.26 19.81 -31.14
C SER A 328 0.49 21.10 -30.84
N GLY A 329 0.41 21.99 -31.83
CA GLY A 329 -0.39 23.21 -31.75
C GLY A 329 -1.87 22.92 -31.47
N ASP A 330 -2.41 21.83 -32.03
CA ASP A 330 -3.80 21.41 -31.78
C ASP A 330 -4.06 21.07 -30.29
N ILE A 331 -3.07 20.48 -29.60
CA ILE A 331 -3.15 20.21 -28.16
C ILE A 331 -3.12 21.53 -27.40
N PHE A 332 -2.23 22.45 -27.77
CA PHE A 332 -2.16 23.78 -27.16
C PHE A 332 -3.49 24.53 -27.28
N ASP A 333 -4.07 24.60 -28.48
CA ASP A 333 -5.32 25.32 -28.73
C ASP A 333 -6.49 24.74 -27.94
N LYS A 334 -6.56 23.41 -27.80
CA LYS A 334 -7.58 22.74 -26.99
C LYS A 334 -7.40 23.00 -25.49
N LEU A 335 -6.17 22.91 -24.98
CA LEU A 335 -5.85 23.19 -23.59
C LEU A 335 -6.11 24.67 -23.25
N PHE A 336 -5.66 25.58 -24.11
CA PHE A 336 -5.88 27.02 -23.97
C PHE A 336 -7.37 27.37 -24.05
N GLY A 337 -8.11 26.75 -24.98
CA GLY A 337 -9.57 26.91 -25.09
C GLY A 337 -10.36 26.38 -23.89
N ALA A 338 -9.74 25.57 -23.04
CA ALA A 338 -10.29 25.10 -21.77
C ALA A 338 -9.78 25.90 -20.55
N ASP A 339 -9.21 27.09 -20.78
CA ASP A 339 -8.64 28.00 -19.77
C ASP A 339 -7.52 27.36 -18.92
N ILE A 340 -6.80 26.38 -19.48
CA ILE A 340 -5.67 25.74 -18.80
C ILE A 340 -4.43 26.62 -18.98
N THR A 341 -3.89 27.13 -17.87
CA THR A 341 -2.81 28.13 -17.88
C THR A 341 -1.40 27.53 -17.91
N GLY A 342 -1.26 26.23 -17.63
CA GLY A 342 0.03 25.51 -17.66
C GLY A 342 0.01 24.18 -16.88
N PRO A 343 1.18 23.55 -16.68
CA PRO A 343 1.30 22.23 -16.03
C PRO A 343 0.78 22.21 -14.59
N HIS A 344 0.86 23.33 -13.88
CA HIS A 344 0.32 23.47 -12.54
C HIS A 344 -1.20 23.29 -12.48
N ALA A 345 -1.95 23.72 -13.51
CA ALA A 345 -3.38 23.47 -13.62
C ALA A 345 -3.66 22.04 -14.10
N LEU A 346 -2.88 21.54 -15.06
CA LEU A 346 -2.98 20.17 -15.59
C LEU A 346 -2.86 19.09 -14.50
N CYS A 347 -2.05 19.31 -13.46
CA CYS A 347 -1.92 18.39 -12.32
C CYS A 347 -3.24 18.07 -11.60
N TYR A 348 -4.27 18.89 -11.75
CA TYR A 348 -5.56 18.73 -11.08
C TYR A 348 -6.68 18.22 -12.00
N ILE A 349 -6.39 18.05 -13.29
CA ILE A 349 -7.35 17.61 -14.29
C ILE A 349 -7.23 16.09 -14.47
N THR A 350 -8.38 15.41 -14.42
CA THR A 350 -8.45 13.96 -14.64
C THR A 350 -8.43 13.60 -16.12
N THR A 351 -8.01 12.37 -16.43
CA THR A 351 -7.99 11.86 -17.81
C THR A 351 -9.37 11.87 -18.49
N ASN A 352 -10.45 11.77 -17.71
CA ASN A 352 -11.82 11.85 -18.18
C ASN A 352 -12.23 13.29 -18.53
N GLU A 353 -11.77 14.29 -17.77
CA GLU A 353 -12.00 15.71 -18.05
C GLU A 353 -11.22 16.15 -19.30
N LEU A 354 -10.00 15.64 -19.51
CA LEU A 354 -9.24 15.86 -20.74
C LEU A 354 -9.99 15.37 -22.00
N GLU A 355 -10.76 14.29 -21.89
CA GLU A 355 -11.57 13.78 -23.00
C GLU A 355 -12.90 14.52 -23.15
N SER A 356 -13.64 14.68 -22.05
CA SER A 356 -15.01 15.19 -22.11
C SER A 356 -15.08 16.72 -22.23
N VAL A 357 -14.18 17.45 -21.56
CA VAL A 357 -14.18 18.91 -21.51
C VAL A 357 -13.23 19.48 -22.56
N VAL A 358 -11.97 19.04 -22.52
CA VAL A 358 -10.91 19.56 -23.42
C VAL A 358 -11.01 18.94 -24.83
N LYS A 359 -11.75 17.83 -24.97
CA LYS A 359 -11.94 17.12 -26.25
C LYS A 359 -10.63 16.64 -26.87
N LEU A 360 -9.68 16.23 -26.03
CA LEU A 360 -8.48 15.53 -26.48
C LEU A 360 -8.82 14.11 -26.95
N THR A 361 -8.27 13.72 -28.09
CA THR A 361 -8.29 12.33 -28.56
C THR A 361 -7.45 11.44 -27.63
N LEU A 362 -7.56 10.12 -27.78
CA LEU A 362 -6.78 9.17 -26.98
C LEU A 362 -5.26 9.40 -27.12
N GLY A 363 -4.76 9.64 -28.34
CA GLY A 363 -3.33 9.89 -28.59
C GLY A 363 -2.85 11.18 -27.91
N GLU A 364 -3.57 12.28 -28.12
CA GLU A 364 -3.25 13.58 -27.51
C GLU A 364 -3.25 13.51 -25.98
N ARG A 365 -4.17 12.75 -25.38
CA ARG A 365 -4.17 12.52 -23.92
C ARG A 365 -2.90 11.81 -23.46
N CYS A 366 -2.46 10.78 -24.18
CA CYS A 366 -1.22 10.08 -23.86
C CYS A 366 -0.02 11.04 -23.91
N ASP A 367 0.05 11.89 -24.93
CA ASP A 367 1.14 12.86 -25.10
C ASP A 367 1.16 13.89 -23.95
N VAL A 368 0.00 14.44 -23.58
CA VAL A 368 -0.13 15.39 -22.45
C VAL A 368 0.27 14.73 -21.12
N MET A 369 -0.15 13.48 -20.89
CA MET A 369 0.17 12.78 -19.64
C MET A 369 1.66 12.40 -19.55
N ASP A 370 2.28 11.99 -20.67
CA ASP A 370 3.73 11.77 -20.74
C ASP A 370 4.52 13.07 -20.48
N ALA A 371 4.12 14.17 -21.11
CA ALA A 371 4.72 15.48 -20.88
C ALA A 371 4.61 15.92 -19.40
N LEU A 372 3.44 15.69 -18.78
CA LEU A 372 3.20 16.03 -17.38
C LEU A 372 4.04 15.18 -16.40
N ASP A 373 4.18 13.88 -16.69
CA ASP A 373 5.02 12.98 -15.90
C ASP A 373 6.51 13.37 -15.98
N ARG A 374 6.99 13.67 -17.20
CA ARG A 374 8.35 14.21 -17.40
C ARG A 374 8.55 15.55 -16.70
N PHE A 375 7.54 16.41 -16.66
CA PHE A 375 7.62 17.68 -15.94
C PHE A 375 7.79 17.47 -14.44
N LYS A 376 7.03 16.56 -13.84
CA LYS A 376 7.14 16.21 -12.41
C LYS A 376 8.53 15.68 -12.06
N ARG A 377 9.07 14.76 -12.87
CA ARG A 377 10.41 14.18 -12.65
C ARG A 377 11.55 15.19 -12.74
N ASN A 378 11.38 16.29 -13.46
CA ASN A 378 12.40 17.34 -13.56
C ASN A 378 12.34 18.35 -12.39
N MET A 379 11.37 18.20 -11.47
CA MET A 379 11.21 19.06 -10.29
C MET A 379 11.76 18.43 -9.01
N ASP A 380 12.02 17.13 -9.03
CA ASP A 380 12.75 16.40 -7.99
C ASP A 380 14.27 16.44 -8.29
#